data_AF-A0A957Y522-F1
#
_entry.id   AF-A0A957Y522-F1
#
_cell.length_a   1.000
_cell.length_b   1.000
_cell.length_c   1.000
_cell.angle_alpha   90.00
_cell.angle_beta   90.00
_cell.angle_gamma   90.00
#
_symmetry.space_group_name_H-M   'P 1'
#
loop_
_entity.id
_entity.type
_entity.pdbx_description
1 polymer ?
#
loop_
_entity_poly.entity_id
_entity_poly.type
_entity_poly.pdbx_seq_one_letter_code
_entity_poly.pdbx_strand_id
1 'polypeptide(L)' 'ADRGRWQEVITICQSILAADDCWENAYRLSIAAYAALGNRTQAVRVYGQCVERLWSELGVPPSPATTAVAEEVMAVK' A
#
# COMPACT_ATOMS: atom_id res chain seq x y z
N ALA A 1 1.96 -8.90 -19.99
CA ALA A 1 2.23 -7.45 -20.08
C ALA A 1 2.00 -6.76 -18.73
N ASP A 2 0.91 -7.07 -18.03
CA ASP A 2 0.44 -6.34 -16.84
C ASP A 2 1.38 -6.43 -15.63
N ARG A 3 2.03 -7.58 -15.43
CA ARG A 3 2.99 -7.81 -14.33
C ARG A 3 4.16 -6.82 -14.32
N GLY A 4 4.66 -6.41 -15.50
CA GLY A 4 5.75 -5.43 -15.60
C GLY A 4 5.31 -4.04 -15.14
N ARG A 5 4.09 -3.64 -15.49
CA ARG A 5 3.51 -2.34 -15.09
C ARG A 5 3.28 -2.27 -13.58
N TRP A 6 2.82 -3.35 -12.96
CA TRP A 6 2.67 -3.40 -11.50
C TRP A 6 3.99 -3.31 -10.76
N GLN A 7 5.05 -3.90 -11.30
CA GLN A 7 6.38 -3.79 -10.71
C GLN A 7 6.91 -2.35 -10.79
N GLU A 8 6.69 -1.66 -11.91
CA GLU A 8 7.02 -0.25 -12.09
C GLU A 8 6.24 0.65 -11.11
N VAL A 9 4.93 0.40 -10.93
CA VAL A 9 4.11 1.10 -9.92
C VAL A 9 4.73 0.98 -8.53
N ILE A 10 5.15 -0.22 -8.12
CA ILE A 10 5.79 -0.45 -6.82
C ILE A 10 7.08 0.37 -6.69
N THR A 11 7.93 0.37 -7.71
CA THR A 11 9.19 1.13 -7.70
C THR A 11 8.96 2.64 -7.59
N ILE A 12 7.97 3.17 -8.31
CA ILE A 12 7.59 4.58 -8.23
C ILE A 12 7.06 4.90 -6.83
N CYS A 13 6.17 4.07 -6.30
CA CYS A 13 5.61 4.27 -4.96
C CYS A 13 6.68 4.20 -3.86
N GLN A 14 7.68 3.34 -3.98
CA GLN A 14 8.82 3.30 -3.05
C GLN A 14 9.64 4.61 -3.09
N SER A 15 9.85 5.16 -4.29
CA SER A 15 10.57 6.44 -4.45
C SER A 15 9.78 7.60 -3.83
N ILE A 16 8.46 7.56 -4.01
CA ILE A 16 7.54 8.50 -3.39
C ILE A 16 7.61 8.41 -1.85
N LEU A 17 7.49 7.20 -1.29
CA LEU A 17 7.47 6.98 0.15
C LEU A 17 8.83 7.26 0.81
N ALA A 18 9.93 7.26 0.04
CA ALA A 18 11.22 7.73 0.52
C ALA A 18 11.27 9.26 0.68
N ALA A 19 10.43 10.00 -0.04
CA ALA A 19 10.33 11.46 0.05
C ALA A 19 9.24 11.92 1.04
N ASP A 20 8.11 11.21 1.08
CA ASP A 20 6.98 11.43 1.98
C ASP A 20 6.40 10.08 2.40
N ASP A 21 6.82 9.60 3.58
CA ASP A 21 6.44 8.28 4.10
C ASP A 21 5.02 8.24 4.68
N CYS A 22 4.32 9.39 4.71
CA CYS A 22 2.92 9.52 5.12
C CYS A 22 1.97 9.62 3.91
N TRP A 23 2.47 9.56 2.68
CA TRP A 23 1.61 9.71 1.51
C TRP A 23 0.78 8.45 1.20
N GLU A 24 -0.44 8.42 1.74
CA GLU A 24 -1.39 7.30 1.65
C GLU A 24 -1.68 6.79 0.23
N ASN A 25 -1.65 7.66 -0.79
CA ASN A 25 -1.90 7.23 -2.18
C ASN A 25 -0.85 6.23 -2.66
N ALA A 26 0.42 6.42 -2.28
CA ALA A 26 1.50 5.52 -2.66
C ALA A 26 1.36 4.16 -1.98
N TYR A 27 0.91 4.13 -0.72
CA TYR A 27 0.54 2.88 -0.05
C TYR A 27 -0.62 2.18 -0.75
N ARG A 28 -1.71 2.88 -1.06
CA ARG A 28 -2.87 2.28 -1.76
C ARG A 28 -2.49 1.66 -3.10
N LEU A 29 -1.72 2.38 -3.92
CA LEU A 29 -1.23 1.86 -5.20
C LEU A 29 -0.31 0.66 -5.02
N SER A 30 0.56 0.69 -4.01
CA SER A 30 1.44 -0.45 -3.68
C SER A 30 0.65 -1.68 -3.23
N ILE A 31 -0.37 -1.51 -2.37
CA ILE A 31 -1.27 -2.60 -1.93
C ILE A 31 -1.95 -3.23 -3.14
N ALA A 32 -2.56 -2.42 -4.00
CA ALA A 32 -3.23 -2.89 -5.21
C ALA A 32 -2.27 -3.60 -6.18
N ALA A 33 -1.06 -3.05 -6.38
CA ALA A 33 -0.05 -3.63 -7.25
C ALA A 33 0.42 -5.00 -6.74
N TYR A 34 0.73 -5.13 -5.44
CA TYR A 34 1.09 -6.41 -4.85
C TYR A 34 -0.04 -7.44 -4.93
N ALA A 35 -1.29 -7.01 -4.72
CA ALA A 35 -2.45 -7.88 -4.88
C ALA A 35 -2.62 -8.37 -6.33
N ALA A 36 -2.48 -7.48 -7.32
CA ALA A 36 -2.55 -7.82 -8.74
C ALA A 36 -1.43 -8.77 -9.19
N LEU A 37 -0.29 -8.76 -8.49
CA LEU A 37 0.81 -9.70 -8.69
C LEU A 37 0.62 -11.05 -7.96
N GLY A 38 -0.50 -11.24 -7.25
CA GLY A 38 -0.77 -12.42 -6.43
C GLY A 38 0.00 -12.44 -5.10
N ASN A 39 0.65 -11.34 -4.73
CA ASN A 39 1.46 -11.23 -3.53
C ASN A 39 0.69 -10.55 -2.38
N ARG A 40 -0.39 -11.23 -1.97
CA ARG A 40 -1.29 -10.76 -0.90
C ARG A 40 -0.56 -10.49 0.42
N THR A 41 0.43 -11.31 0.77
CA THR A 41 1.23 -11.11 1.99
C THR A 41 1.96 -9.77 1.97
N GLN A 42 2.57 -9.38 0.84
CA GLN A 42 3.22 -8.06 0.75
C GLN A 42 2.21 -6.92 0.77
N ALA A 43 1.05 -7.07 0.12
CA ALA A 43 0.00 -6.07 0.19
C ALA A 43 -0.45 -5.79 1.64
N VAL A 44 -0.64 -6.83 2.45
CA VAL A 44 -0.96 -6.68 3.89
C VAL A 44 0.19 -6.01 4.67
N ARG A 45 1.44 -6.37 4.38
CA ARG A 45 2.61 -5.74 5.03
C ARG A 45 2.71 -4.25 4.72
N VAL A 46 2.47 -3.85 3.47
CA VAL A 46 2.47 -2.44 3.05
C VAL A 46 1.38 -1.65 3.78
N TYR A 47 0.19 -2.23 3.95
CA TYR A 47 -0.85 -1.59 4.77
C TYR A 47 -0.41 -1.43 6.23
N GLY A 48 0.20 -2.46 6.82
CA GLY A 48 0.74 -2.37 8.19
C GLY A 48 1.79 -1.25 8.35
N GLN A 49 2.66 -1.08 7.35
CA GLN A 49 3.62 0.04 7.32
C GLN A 49 2.93 1.40 7.26
N CYS A 50 1.88 1.54 6.44
CA CYS A 50 1.08 2.76 6.38
C CYS A 50 0.49 3.11 7.75
N VAL A 51 -0.10 2.13 8.44
CA VAL A 51 -0.65 2.31 9.80
C VAL A 51 0.43 2.79 10.75
N GLU A 52 1.59 2.13 10.76
CA GLU A 52 2.70 2.46 11.65
C GLU A 52 3.21 3.89 11.41
N ARG A 53 3.42 4.27 10.14
CA ARG A 53 3.96 5.58 9.76
C ARG A 53 3.01 6.73 10.05
N LEU A 54 1.74 6.60 9.69
CA LEU A 54 0.76 7.65 10.00
C LEU A 54 0.56 7.82 11.50
N TRP A 55 0.62 6.73 12.26
CA TRP A 55 0.55 6.80 13.70
C TRP A 55 1.80 7.45 14.32
N SER A 56 3.00 7.08 13.87
CA SER A 56 4.26 7.61 14.42
C SER A 56 4.47 9.09 14.11
N GLU A 57 4.19 9.50 12.88
CA GLU A 57 4.50 10.86 12.41
C GLU A 57 3.35 11.85 12.64
N LEU A 58 2.11 11.40 12.49
CA LEU A 58 0.93 12.28 12.48
C LEU A 58 -0.06 11.99 13.62
N GLY A 59 0.07 10.86 14.32
CA GLY A 59 -0.85 10.46 15.38
C GLY A 59 -2.26 10.14 14.88
N VAL A 60 -2.41 9.78 13.60
CA VAL A 60 -3.70 9.47 12.98
C VAL A 60 -3.71 8.06 12.37
N PRO A 61 -4.86 7.37 12.32
CA PRO A 61 -4.98 6.14 11.55
C PRO A 61 -5.01 6.42 10.03
N PRO A 62 -4.84 5.40 9.18
CA PRO A 62 -5.11 5.52 7.75
C PRO A 62 -6.54 5.99 7.46
N SER A 63 -6.69 6.68 6.34
CA SER A 63 -8.01 7.07 5.84
C SER A 63 -8.89 5.85 5.54
N PRO A 64 -10.23 6.00 5.59
CA PRO A 64 -11.15 4.91 5.25
C PRO A 64 -10.91 4.32 3.85
N ALA A 65 -10.47 5.15 2.90
CA ALA A 65 -10.19 4.72 1.55
C ALA A 65 -8.90 3.86 1.46
N THR A 66 -7.94 4.04 2.36
CA THR A 66 -6.76 3.16 2.46
C THR A 66 -7.10 1.85 3.12
N THR A 67 -7.87 1.90 4.20
CA THR A 67 -8.35 0.70 4.91
C THR A 67 -9.19 -0.20 3.99
N ALA A 68 -10.11 0.39 3.20
CA ALA A 68 -10.96 -0.36 2.28
C ALA A 68 -10.15 -1.19 1.26
N VAL A 69 -9.09 -0.61 0.67
CA VAL A 69 -8.22 -1.35 -0.27
C VAL A 69 -7.52 -2.53 0.42
N ALA A 70 -7.09 -2.35 1.66
CA ALA A 70 -6.45 -3.43 2.42
C ALA A 70 -7.45 -4.53 2.79
N GLU A 71 -8.69 -4.17 3.16
CA GLU A 71 -9.77 -5.10 3.47
C GLU A 71 -10.17 -5.94 2.26
N GLU A 72 -10.28 -5.35 1.06
CA GLU A 72 -10.51 -6.08 -0.19
C GLU A 72 -9.44 -7.15 -0.42
N VAL A 73 -8.19 -6.81 -0.11
CA VAL A 73 -7.05 -7.72 -0.22
C VAL A 73 -7.00 -8.73 0.93
N MET A 74 -7.70 -8.53 2.05
CA MET A 74 -7.74 -9.44 3.20
C MET A 74 -9.00 -10.31 3.27
N ALA A 75 -10.04 -10.01 2.50
CA ALA A 75 -11.22 -10.84 2.37
C ALA A 75 -10.87 -12.21 1.77
N VAL A 76 -11.11 -13.29 2.51
CA VAL A 76 -10.99 -14.67 2.02
C VAL A 76 -12.24 -14.94 1.17
N LYS A 77 -12.06 -15.41 -0.07
CA LYS A 77 -13.16 -15.94 -0.88
C LYS A 77 -13.44 -17.38 -0.51
#